data_AF-A0A349EJJ7-F1
#
_entry.id   AF-A0A349EJJ7-F1
#
_cell.length_a   1.000
_cell.length_b   1.000
_cell.length_c   1.000
_cell.angle_alpha   90.00
_cell.angle_beta   90.00
_cell.angle_gamma   90.00
#
_symmetry.space_group_name_H-M   'P 1'
#
loop_
_entity.id
_entity.type
_entity.pdbx_description
1 polymer ?
#
loop_
_entity_poly.entity_id
_entity_poly.type
_entity_poly.pdbx_seq_one_letter_code
_entity_poly.pdbx_strand_id
1 'polypeptide(L)'
;YWASHHNPQPKLVWKFLPITGLDLKKLEKDMNDPAIAKLIEQDLADARALNVRKTPEFFVNGKPLPSFGYEQLKRLVEAEIKANY
;
A
#
# COMPACT_ATOMS: atom_id res chain seq x y z
N TYR A 1 -6.15 -6.26 -18.44
CA TYR A 1 -5.93 -6.56 -17.01
C TYR A 1 -6.32 -5.34 -16.19
N TRP A 2 -6.96 -5.51 -15.03
CA TRP A 2 -7.54 -4.37 -14.27
C TRP A 2 -6.47 -3.40 -13.73
N ALA A 3 -5.27 -3.89 -13.40
CA ALA A 3 -4.13 -3.09 -12.94
C ALA A 3 -2.98 -3.02 -13.97
N SER A 4 -3.30 -2.74 -15.24
CA SER A 4 -2.26 -2.51 -16.26
C SER A 4 -1.47 -1.23 -15.96
N HIS A 5 -0.14 -1.27 -16.08
CA HIS A 5 0.73 -0.14 -15.77
C HIS A 5 0.50 1.08 -16.68
N HIS A 6 0.22 0.86 -17.97
CA HIS A 6 0.07 1.95 -18.95
C HIS A 6 -1.39 2.37 -19.20
N ASN A 7 -2.36 1.54 -18.79
CA ASN A 7 -3.79 1.79 -19.00
C ASN A 7 -4.60 1.13 -17.89
N PRO A 8 -4.55 1.65 -16.65
CA PRO A 8 -5.28 1.06 -15.54
C PRO A 8 -6.79 1.12 -15.81
N GLN A 9 -7.48 0.00 -15.54
CA GLN A 9 -8.92 -0.09 -15.67
C GLN A 9 -9.52 -0.62 -14.37
N PRO A 10 -9.50 0.17 -13.26
CA PRO A 10 -9.92 -0.31 -11.94
C PRO A 10 -11.34 -0.85 -11.92
N LYS A 11 -12.23 -0.31 -12.76
CA LYS A 11 -13.61 -0.81 -12.91
C LYS A 11 -13.69 -2.29 -13.30
N LEU A 12 -12.67 -2.85 -13.96
CA LEU A 12 -12.64 -4.27 -14.29
C LEU A 12 -12.48 -5.16 -13.05
N VAL A 13 -12.02 -4.63 -11.91
CA VAL A 13 -11.87 -5.41 -10.67
C VAL A 13 -13.21 -5.99 -10.21
N TRP A 14 -14.32 -5.29 -10.46
CA TRP A 14 -15.69 -5.70 -10.11
C TRP A 14 -16.09 -7.05 -10.69
N LYS A 15 -15.49 -7.45 -11.82
CA LYS A 15 -15.75 -8.77 -12.43
C LYS A 15 -15.21 -9.93 -11.59
N PHE A 16 -14.25 -9.67 -10.70
CA PHE A 16 -13.59 -10.67 -9.86
C PHE A 16 -14.09 -10.67 -8.41
N LEU A 17 -14.81 -9.63 -7.96
CA LEU A 17 -15.28 -9.52 -6.57
C LEU A 17 -16.34 -10.55 -6.17
N PRO A 18 -17.25 -11.03 -7.05
CA PRO A 18 -18.25 -12.01 -6.64
C PRO A 18 -17.68 -13.33 -6.11
N ILE A 19 -16.47 -13.72 -6.52
CA ILE A 19 -15.85 -14.99 -6.08
C ILE A 19 -15.10 -14.86 -4.74
N THR A 20 -14.99 -13.67 -4.17
CA THR A 20 -14.21 -13.43 -2.95
C THR A 20 -15.04 -13.54 -1.68
N GLY A 21 -16.35 -13.75 -1.78
CA GLY A 21 -17.28 -13.75 -0.63
C GLY A 21 -17.54 -12.37 -0.02
N LEU A 22 -17.18 -11.28 -0.71
CA LEU A 22 -17.45 -9.91 -0.26
C LEU A 22 -18.95 -9.57 -0.37
N ASP A 23 -19.46 -8.80 0.59
CA ASP A 23 -20.73 -8.10 0.45
C ASP A 23 -20.56 -6.92 -0.52
N LEU A 24 -21.01 -7.12 -1.76
CA LEU A 24 -20.85 -6.13 -2.81
C LEU A 24 -21.68 -4.86 -2.59
N LYS A 25 -22.83 -4.95 -1.90
CA LYS A 25 -23.65 -3.78 -1.58
C LYS A 25 -22.96 -2.93 -0.52
N LYS A 26 -22.40 -3.57 0.49
CA LYS A 26 -21.57 -2.89 1.49
C LYS A 26 -20.34 -2.26 0.84
N LEU A 27 -19.67 -2.97 -0.07
CA LEU A 27 -18.51 -2.43 -0.78
C LEU A 27 -18.86 -1.17 -1.59
N GLU A 28 -19.96 -1.18 -2.35
CA GLU A 28 -20.41 0.01 -3.09
C GLU A 28 -20.64 1.22 -2.18
N LYS A 29 -21.23 0.99 -1.01
CA LYS A 29 -21.42 2.03 0.00
C LYS A 29 -20.08 2.51 0.56
N ASP A 30 -19.23 1.58 0.99
CA ASP A 30 -17.95 1.87 1.63
C ASP A 30 -17.02 2.64 0.67
N MET A 31 -17.03 2.34 -0.63
CA MET A 31 -16.26 3.07 -1.64
C MET A 31 -16.59 4.57 -1.72
N ASN A 32 -17.73 5.00 -1.18
CA ASN A 32 -18.14 6.40 -1.11
C ASN A 32 -18.10 6.96 0.32
N ASP A 33 -17.58 6.21 1.28
CA ASP A 33 -17.50 6.63 2.69
C ASP A 33 -16.42 7.72 2.85
N PRO A 34 -16.77 8.92 3.35
CA PRO A 34 -15.80 9.98 3.65
C PRO A 34 -14.68 9.54 4.59
N ALA A 35 -14.92 8.57 5.48
CA ALA A 35 -13.88 8.03 6.36
C ALA A 35 -12.77 7.34 5.56
N ILE A 36 -13.11 6.63 4.47
CA ILE A 36 -12.12 5.98 3.60
C ILE A 36 -11.37 7.02 2.77
N ALA A 37 -12.05 8.06 2.30
CA ALA A 37 -11.38 9.18 1.62
C ALA A 37 -10.33 9.84 2.54
N LYS A 38 -10.66 10.06 3.80
CA LYS A 38 -9.73 10.60 4.81
C LYS A 38 -8.53 9.68 5.06
N LEU A 39 -8.72 8.36 5.05
CA LEU A 39 -7.62 7.40 5.17
C LEU A 39 -6.66 7.51 3.98
N ILE A 40 -7.19 7.64 2.75
CA ILE A 40 -6.36 7.84 1.54
C ILE A 40 -5.56 9.14 1.64
N GLU A 41 -6.18 10.22 2.11
CA GLU A 41 -5.48 11.51 2.31
C GLU A 41 -4.33 11.41 3.32
N GLN A 42 -4.55 10.66 4.41
CA GLN A 42 -3.53 10.37 5.41
C GLN A 42 -2.37 9.56 4.81
N ASP A 43 -2.66 8.47 4.09
CA ASP A 43 -1.62 7.66 3.42
C ASP A 43 -0.77 8.49 2.47
N LEU A 44 -1.39 9.41 1.72
CA LEU A 44 -0.69 10.35 0.84
C LEU A 44 0.16 11.36 1.62
N ALA A 45 -0.29 11.81 2.79
CA ALA A 45 0.48 12.69 3.66
C ALA A 45 1.70 11.98 4.23
N ASP A 46 1.54 10.73 4.66
CA ASP A 46 2.64 9.92 5.20
C ASP A 46 3.67 9.60 4.11
N ALA A 47 3.24 9.26 2.89
CA ALA A 47 4.14 9.06 1.76
C ALA A 47 4.98 10.32 1.44
N ARG A 48 4.38 11.52 1.55
CA ARG A 48 5.11 12.79 1.40
C ARG A 48 6.06 13.05 2.56
N ALA A 49 5.63 12.82 3.80
CA ALA A 49 6.44 13.00 4.99
C ALA A 49 7.68 12.09 4.98
N LEU A 50 7.53 10.87 4.45
CA LEU A 50 8.60 9.89 4.28
C LEU A 50 9.38 10.06 2.96
N ASN A 51 9.08 11.07 2.15
CA ASN A 51 9.72 11.35 0.85
C ASN A 51 9.75 10.12 -0.09
N VAL A 52 8.64 9.37 -0.13
CA VAL A 52 8.45 8.24 -1.05
C VAL A 52 8.35 8.78 -2.48
N ARG A 53 9.18 8.25 -3.39
CA ARG A 53 9.22 8.71 -4.80
C ARG A 53 8.77 7.65 -5.80
N LYS A 54 8.83 6.37 -5.42
CA LYS A 54 8.51 5.22 -6.27
C LYS A 54 8.02 4.07 -5.39
N THR A 55 7.30 3.13 -5.98
CA THR A 55 6.91 1.88 -5.36
C THR A 55 7.55 0.71 -6.13
N PRO A 56 7.86 -0.42 -5.48
CA PRO A 56 7.76 -0.69 -4.04
C PRO A 56 8.87 0.01 -3.21
N GLU A 57 8.56 0.34 -1.96
CA GLU A 57 9.45 0.98 -0.97
C GLU A 57 9.12 0.40 0.42
N PHE A 58 10.10 0.24 1.31
CA PHE A 58 9.88 -0.17 2.70
C PHE A 58 10.61 0.74 3.66
N PHE A 59 10.04 0.87 4.86
CA PHE A 59 10.68 1.53 6.00
C PHE A 59 10.72 0.56 7.18
N VAL A 60 11.83 0.55 7.92
CA VAL A 60 11.95 -0.18 9.19
C VAL A 60 12.33 0.85 10.25
N ASN A 61 11.48 1.04 11.26
CA ASN A 61 11.65 2.07 12.30
C ASN A 61 11.95 3.46 11.72
N GLY A 62 11.26 3.83 10.63
CA GLY A 62 11.44 5.12 9.95
C GLY A 62 12.65 5.22 9.01
N LYS A 63 13.49 4.18 8.92
CA LYS A 63 14.64 4.15 7.99
C LYS A 63 14.25 3.51 6.65
N PRO A 64 14.52 4.18 5.52
CA PRO A 64 14.23 3.63 4.19
C PRO A 64 15.22 2.52 3.81
N LEU A 65 14.83 1.70 2.83
CA LEU A 65 15.74 0.73 2.23
C LEU A 65 16.81 1.43 1.38
N PRO A 66 18.11 1.13 1.56
CA PRO A 66 19.16 1.69 0.71
C PRO A 66 19.11 1.14 -0.73
N SER A 67 18.62 -0.09 -0.90
CA SER A 67 18.27 -0.69 -2.21
C SER A 67 17.15 -1.71 -2.03
N PHE A 68 16.34 -1.91 -3.05
CA PHE A 68 15.18 -2.80 -2.98
C PHE A 68 15.59 -4.29 -3.04
N GLY A 69 14.96 -5.12 -2.22
CA GLY A 69 15.07 -6.57 -2.25
C GLY A 69 14.85 -7.22 -0.88
N TYR A 70 14.51 -8.50 -0.89
CA TYR A 70 14.22 -9.26 0.33
C TYR A 70 15.42 -9.28 1.30
N GLU A 71 16.62 -9.56 0.78
CA GLU A 71 17.84 -9.62 1.60
C GLU A 71 18.20 -8.26 2.23
N GLN A 72 17.94 -7.17 1.50
CA GLN A 72 18.12 -5.82 2.00
C GLN A 72 17.13 -5.51 3.13
N LEU A 73 15.86 -5.91 2.97
CA LEU A 73 14.85 -5.75 4.01
C LEU A 73 15.21 -6.56 5.26
N LYS A 74 15.58 -7.83 5.10
CA LYS A 74 16.00 -8.70 6.20
C LYS A 74 17.17 -8.10 6.98
N ARG A 75 18.21 -7.65 6.28
CA ARG A 75 19.37 -6.99 6.93
C ARG A 75 18.98 -5.72 7.68
N LEU A 76 18.10 -4.90 7.12
CA LEU A 76 17.66 -3.67 7.77
C LEU A 76 16.84 -3.98 9.04
N VAL A 77 15.95 -4.98 8.99
CA VAL A 77 15.21 -5.47 10.17
C VAL A 77 16.16 -5.99 11.25
N GLU A 78 17.12 -6.85 10.89
CA GLU A 78 18.11 -7.39 11.84
C GLU A 78 18.96 -6.28 12.48
N ALA A 79 19.37 -5.28 11.71
CA ALA A 79 20.11 -4.12 12.21
C ALA A 79 19.28 -3.27 13.19
N GLU A 80 18.02 -3.00 12.87
CA GLU A 80 17.14 -2.22 13.74
C GLU A 80 16.74 -2.98 15.01
N ILE A 81 16.61 -4.31 14.95
CA ILE A 81 16.41 -5.12 16.16
C ILE A 81 17.62 -4.95 17.08
N LYS A 82 18.84 -5.22 16.58
CA LYS A 82 20.09 -5.12 17.36
C LYS A 82 20.34 -3.72 17.94
N ALA A 83 19.85 -2.68 17.27
CA ALA A 83 20.07 -1.29 17.69
C ALA A 83 19.09 -0.81 18.76
N ASN A 84 17.89 -1.38 18.85
CA ASN A 84 16.79 -0.86 19.68
C ASN A 84 16.28 -1.86 20.75
N TYR A 85 16.74 -3.11 20.72
CA TYR A 85 16.33 -4.20 21.62
C TYR A 85 17.53 -5.08 21.98
#